data_AF-A0A7C5U887-F1
#
_entry.id   AF-A0A7C5U887-F1
#
_cell.length_a   1.000
_cell.length_b   1.000
_cell.length_c   1.000
_cell.angle_alpha   90.00
_cell.angle_beta   90.00
_cell.angle_gamma   90.00
#
_symmetry.space_group_name_H-M   'P 1'
#
loop_
_entity.id
_entity.type
_entity.pdbx_description
1 polymer ?
#
loop_
_entity_poly.entity_id
_entity_poly.type
_entity_poly.pdbx_seq_one_letter_code
_entity_poly.pdbx_strand_id
1 'polypeptide(L)'
;MKNPCEETFFGKTNYMTDFEFSRMKLKRGTEILLIKFKPPKVSPDILWPQLRKFAERIESILEERKYEFKVYGKAVYTDENELAIVLLELEVYSLPNVQKIVGPFVFDEKNSKAFLEAHKNPLIGPYVEDDRWIVEVERRFKTAKEKILDSLSKPVDILKAKGIPNYIAEALSKGFEVIDGLEIEKLLRERRDVGIFFHNYFNRKKLI
;
A
#
# COMPACT_ATOMS: atom_id res chain seq x y z
N MET A 1 -42.05 -26.07 -23.42
CA MET A 1 -40.58 -26.00 -23.49
C MET A 1 -40.19 -25.06 -24.62
N LYS A 2 -39.61 -23.89 -24.32
CA LYS A 2 -39.02 -22.97 -25.29
C LYS A 2 -37.80 -22.30 -24.65
N ASN A 3 -36.63 -22.65 -25.19
CA ASN A 3 -35.28 -22.06 -25.05
C ASN A 3 -34.89 -21.41 -23.71
N PRO A 4 -34.23 -22.13 -22.79
CA PRO A 4 -33.38 -21.48 -21.81
C PRO A 4 -32.16 -20.91 -22.54
N CYS A 5 -32.00 -19.58 -22.50
CA CYS A 5 -30.75 -18.92 -22.88
C CYS A 5 -29.77 -19.04 -21.71
N GLU A 6 -28.54 -19.46 -21.96
CA GLU A 6 -27.50 -19.66 -20.93
C GLU A 6 -27.21 -18.37 -20.11
N GLU A 7 -27.62 -17.20 -20.61
CA GLU A 7 -27.53 -15.90 -19.94
C GLU A 7 -28.37 -15.79 -18.65
N THR A 8 -29.29 -16.71 -18.40
CA THR A 8 -30.17 -16.66 -17.22
C THR A 8 -29.51 -17.23 -15.94
N PHE A 9 -28.40 -17.97 -16.08
CA PHE A 9 -27.70 -18.61 -14.95
C PHE A 9 -26.41 -17.89 -14.52
N PHE A 10 -25.84 -17.06 -15.39
CA PHE A 10 -24.67 -16.24 -15.10
C PHE A 10 -25.08 -14.78 -15.15
N GLY A 11 -25.49 -14.22 -14.01
CA GLY A 11 -25.79 -12.79 -13.90
C GLY A 11 -24.63 -11.97 -14.49
N LYS A 12 -24.94 -10.87 -15.20
CA LYS A 12 -23.92 -9.98 -15.78
C LYS A 12 -22.87 -9.66 -14.71
N THR A 13 -21.65 -10.17 -14.86
CA THR A 13 -20.57 -9.85 -13.91
C THR A 13 -20.27 -8.37 -14.03
N ASN A 14 -20.70 -7.61 -13.02
CA ASN A 14 -20.43 -6.19 -12.94
C ASN A 14 -18.91 -5.99 -12.77
N TYR A 15 -18.36 -5.09 -13.57
CA TYR A 15 -16.97 -4.68 -13.51
C TYR A 15 -16.94 -3.16 -13.43
N MET A 16 -15.90 -2.62 -12.79
CA MET A 16 -15.67 -1.19 -12.69
C MET A 16 -14.91 -0.73 -13.94
N THR A 17 -15.43 0.29 -14.60
CA THR A 17 -14.73 1.00 -15.68
C THR A 17 -13.73 2.01 -15.13
N ASP A 18 -12.81 2.49 -15.96
CA ASP A 18 -11.91 3.60 -15.64
C ASP A 18 -12.66 4.86 -15.21
N PHE A 19 -13.72 5.23 -15.93
CA PHE A 19 -14.57 6.38 -15.56
C PHE A 19 -15.23 6.22 -14.18
N GLU A 20 -15.73 5.02 -13.86
CA GLU A 20 -16.30 4.73 -12.55
C GLU A 20 -15.25 4.77 -11.44
N PHE A 21 -14.03 4.30 -11.72
CA PHE A 21 -12.89 4.40 -10.81
C PHE A 21 -12.54 5.86 -10.51
N SER A 22 -12.38 6.72 -11.53
CA SER A 22 -12.06 8.14 -11.32
C SER A 22 -13.15 8.82 -10.47
N ARG A 23 -14.42 8.53 -10.77
CA ARG A 23 -15.55 9.06 -9.99
C ARG A 23 -15.56 8.54 -8.55
N MET A 24 -15.23 7.27 -8.35
CA MET A 24 -15.16 6.67 -7.01
C MET A 24 -14.02 7.29 -6.19
N LYS A 25 -12.83 7.43 -6.78
CA LYS A 25 -11.67 8.07 -6.14
C LYS A 25 -12.00 9.50 -5.71
N LEU A 26 -12.58 10.31 -6.61
CA LEU A 26 -13.01 11.68 -6.29
C LEU A 26 -14.06 11.74 -5.18
N LYS A 27 -15.05 10.81 -5.19
CA LYS A 27 -16.09 10.75 -4.16
C LYS A 27 -15.53 10.41 -2.78
N ARG A 28 -14.50 9.55 -2.72
CA ARG A 28 -13.93 9.04 -1.46
C ARG A 28 -12.85 9.95 -0.90
N GLY A 29 -12.13 10.67 -1.75
CA GLY A 29 -11.01 11.53 -1.33
C GLY A 29 -9.78 10.76 -0.84
N THR A 30 -9.75 9.44 -1.05
CA THR A 30 -8.62 8.56 -0.76
C THR A 30 -7.74 8.39 -2.01
N GLU A 31 -6.51 7.93 -1.81
CA GLU A 31 -5.61 7.54 -2.90
C GLU A 31 -5.52 6.03 -3.02
N ILE A 32 -5.36 5.51 -4.24
CA ILE A 32 -5.27 4.07 -4.49
C ILE A 32 -3.93 3.78 -5.16
N LEU A 33 -3.13 2.94 -4.51
CA LEU A 33 -1.89 2.40 -5.06
C LEU A 33 -2.08 0.91 -5.35
N LEU A 34 -1.61 0.46 -6.52
CA LEU A 34 -1.48 -0.96 -6.84
C LEU A 34 0.00 -1.34 -6.91
N ILE A 35 0.38 -2.39 -6.20
CA ILE A 35 1.65 -3.08 -6.42
C ILE A 35 1.37 -4.25 -7.35
N LYS A 36 1.85 -4.18 -8.60
CA LYS A 36 1.65 -5.23 -9.62
C LYS A 36 2.95 -5.93 -9.97
N PHE A 37 2.90 -7.25 -10.13
CA PHE A 37 4.05 -8.09 -10.49
C PHE A 37 3.57 -9.42 -11.08
N LYS A 38 4.48 -10.19 -11.69
CA LYS A 38 4.17 -11.56 -12.17
C LYS A 38 4.13 -12.53 -10.98
N PRO A 39 3.06 -13.33 -10.78
CA PRO A 39 2.99 -14.24 -9.64
C PRO A 39 4.09 -15.32 -9.69
N PRO A 40 4.57 -15.79 -8.53
CA PRO A 40 5.45 -16.95 -8.48
C PRO A 40 4.70 -18.21 -8.93
N LYS A 41 5.44 -19.15 -9.56
CA LYS A 41 4.89 -20.45 -10.01
C LYS A 41 4.70 -21.41 -8.82
N VAL A 42 3.61 -21.22 -8.08
CA VAL A 42 3.19 -22.06 -6.95
C VAL A 42 1.69 -22.35 -7.04
N SER A 43 1.18 -23.31 -6.26
CA SER A 43 -0.26 -23.61 -6.28
C SER A 43 -1.08 -22.43 -5.73
N PRO A 44 -2.37 -22.31 -6.13
CA PRO A 44 -3.26 -21.26 -5.63
C PRO A 44 -3.38 -21.23 -4.11
N ASP A 45 -3.41 -22.40 -3.46
CA ASP A 45 -3.48 -22.56 -2.01
C ASP A 45 -2.26 -21.98 -1.27
N ILE A 46 -1.13 -21.83 -1.96
CA ILE A 46 0.07 -21.17 -1.45
C ILE A 46 0.06 -19.69 -1.83
N LEU A 47 -0.29 -19.38 -3.09
CA LEU A 47 -0.23 -18.03 -3.66
C LEU A 47 -1.13 -17.04 -2.91
N TRP A 48 -2.41 -17.38 -2.73
CA TRP A 48 -3.40 -16.48 -2.13
C TRP A 48 -3.05 -16.09 -0.68
N PRO A 49 -2.67 -17.03 0.22
CA PRO A 49 -2.18 -16.67 1.55
C PRO A 49 -0.90 -15.83 1.52
N GLN A 50 0.02 -16.09 0.59
CA GLN A 50 1.25 -15.30 0.46
C GLN A 50 0.95 -13.85 0.06
N LEU A 51 0.02 -13.63 -0.88
CA LEU A 51 -0.42 -12.29 -1.28
C LEU A 51 -1.09 -11.55 -0.11
N ARG A 52 -1.96 -12.21 0.66
CA ARG A 52 -2.60 -11.61 1.84
C ARG A 52 -1.58 -11.18 2.88
N LYS A 53 -0.64 -12.06 3.24
CA LYS A 53 0.47 -11.73 4.16
C LYS A 53 1.33 -10.59 3.64
N PHE A 54 1.58 -10.56 2.33
CA PHE A 54 2.31 -9.45 1.71
C PHE A 54 1.55 -8.14 1.85
N ALA A 55 0.24 -8.10 1.58
CA ALA A 55 -0.58 -6.92 1.74
C ALA A 55 -0.62 -6.41 3.20
N GLU A 56 -0.78 -7.31 4.17
CA GLU A 56 -0.67 -7.01 5.61
C GLU A 56 0.70 -6.43 5.96
N ARG A 57 1.76 -6.97 5.36
CA ARG A 57 3.11 -6.48 5.64
C ARG A 57 3.35 -5.09 5.07
N ILE A 58 2.87 -4.78 3.87
CA ILE A 58 2.99 -3.43 3.29
C ILE A 58 2.22 -2.42 4.12
N GLU A 59 0.99 -2.74 4.53
CA GLU A 59 0.23 -1.89 5.45
C GLU A 59 1.03 -1.62 6.73
N SER A 60 1.54 -2.68 7.38
CA SER A 60 2.34 -2.54 8.60
C SER A 60 3.57 -1.65 8.41
N ILE A 61 4.22 -1.71 7.25
CA ILE A 61 5.38 -0.88 6.92
C ILE A 61 4.97 0.58 6.75
N LEU A 62 3.86 0.86 6.08
CA LEU A 62 3.37 2.23 5.86
C LEU A 62 2.91 2.87 7.17
N GLU A 63 2.29 2.10 8.05
CA GLU A 63 1.75 2.58 9.32
C GLU A 63 2.75 2.57 10.48
N GLU A 64 4.04 2.28 10.23
CA GLU A 64 5.08 2.53 11.23
C GLU A 64 5.04 4.01 11.64
N ARG A 65 5.00 4.29 12.96
CA ARG A 65 4.74 5.63 13.52
C ARG A 65 5.56 6.78 12.89
N LYS A 66 6.79 6.51 12.47
CA LYS A 66 7.71 7.48 11.84
C LYS A 66 7.35 7.88 10.41
N TYR A 67 6.43 7.17 9.74
CA TYR A 67 6.06 7.45 8.35
C TYR A 67 4.69 8.12 8.21
N GLU A 68 3.84 8.04 9.24
CA GLU A 68 2.57 8.77 9.36
C GLU A 68 1.55 8.54 8.22
N PHE A 69 1.81 7.58 7.32
CA PHE A 69 0.83 7.16 6.32
C PHE A 69 -0.27 6.31 6.97
N LYS A 70 -1.45 6.30 6.36
CA LYS A 70 -2.62 5.57 6.85
C LYS A 70 -3.30 4.80 5.74
N VAL A 71 -3.48 3.51 5.98
CA VAL A 71 -4.16 2.61 5.05
C VAL A 71 -5.62 2.50 5.48
N TYR A 72 -6.52 2.93 4.59
CA TYR A 72 -7.96 2.81 4.80
C TYR A 72 -8.42 1.37 4.53
N GLY A 73 -7.86 0.72 3.52
CA GLY A 73 -8.21 -0.65 3.19
C GLY A 73 -7.22 -1.31 2.24
N LYS A 74 -7.26 -2.64 2.21
CA LYS A 74 -6.41 -3.44 1.33
C LYS A 74 -7.15 -4.62 0.71
N ALA A 75 -6.68 -5.04 -0.45
CA ALA A 75 -7.19 -6.20 -1.15
C ALA A 75 -6.10 -6.82 -2.02
N VAL A 76 -6.29 -8.09 -2.40
CA VAL A 76 -5.37 -8.79 -3.28
C VAL A 76 -6.13 -9.43 -4.43
N TYR A 77 -5.48 -9.51 -5.58
CA TYR A 77 -5.99 -10.12 -6.78
C TYR A 77 -4.87 -10.83 -7.52
N THR A 78 -5.18 -11.95 -8.17
CA THR A 78 -4.28 -12.54 -9.16
C THR A 78 -5.09 -13.36 -10.16
N ASP A 79 -4.64 -13.39 -11.40
CA ASP A 79 -5.09 -14.36 -12.41
C ASP A 79 -4.31 -15.69 -12.33
N GLU A 80 -3.48 -15.84 -11.29
CA GLU A 80 -2.64 -17.01 -10.98
C GLU A 80 -1.56 -17.31 -12.03
N ASN A 81 -1.39 -16.46 -13.05
CA ASN A 81 -0.50 -16.71 -14.18
C ASN A 81 0.41 -15.52 -14.52
N GLU A 82 -0.17 -14.39 -14.93
CA GLU A 82 0.56 -13.25 -15.47
C GLU A 82 0.54 -12.04 -14.54
N LEU A 83 -0.49 -11.90 -13.71
CA LEU A 83 -0.70 -10.70 -12.90
C LEU A 83 -1.08 -11.05 -11.46
N ALA A 84 -0.32 -10.51 -10.51
CA ALA A 84 -0.69 -10.38 -9.12
C ALA A 84 -0.72 -8.91 -8.74
N ILE A 85 -1.71 -8.52 -7.95
CA ILE A 85 -1.96 -7.16 -7.48
C ILE A 85 -2.17 -7.17 -5.97
N VAL A 86 -1.48 -6.26 -5.28
CA VAL A 86 -1.90 -5.76 -3.97
C VAL A 86 -2.45 -4.36 -4.14
N LEU A 87 -3.73 -4.18 -3.77
CA LEU A 87 -4.40 -2.89 -3.71
C LEU A 87 -4.29 -2.32 -2.29
N LEU A 88 -3.88 -1.06 -2.21
CA LEU A 88 -3.87 -0.26 -0.99
C LEU A 88 -4.70 1.00 -1.25
N GLU A 89 -5.79 1.16 -0.52
CA GLU A 89 -6.51 2.43 -0.41
C GLU A 89 -5.97 3.19 0.81
N LEU A 90 -5.55 4.44 0.60
CA LEU A 90 -4.83 5.25 1.56
C LEU A 90 -5.67 6.47 1.95
N GLU A 91 -5.80 6.67 3.27
CA GLU A 91 -6.38 7.88 3.86
C GLU A 91 -5.33 8.99 3.90
N VAL A 92 -4.11 8.67 4.34
CA VAL A 92 -2.95 9.58 4.31
C VAL A 92 -1.91 9.00 3.37
N TYR A 93 -1.80 9.60 2.19
CA TYR A 93 -0.93 9.14 1.11
C TYR A 93 0.20 10.12 0.77
N SER A 94 0.05 11.39 1.14
CA SER A 94 1.03 12.45 0.94
C SER A 94 1.10 13.31 2.19
N LEU A 95 2.31 13.71 2.56
CA LEU A 95 2.61 14.49 3.74
C LEU A 95 3.47 15.71 3.36
N PRO A 96 3.47 16.78 4.18
CA PRO A 96 4.38 17.90 4.00
C PRO A 96 5.86 17.48 4.02
N ASN A 97 6.74 18.38 3.59
CA ASN A 97 8.19 18.11 3.59
C ASN A 97 8.79 17.94 4.99
N VAL A 98 8.16 18.47 6.05
CA VAL A 98 8.75 18.58 7.39
C VAL A 98 7.98 17.79 8.45
N GLN A 99 8.69 16.96 9.22
CA GLN A 99 8.11 16.23 10.36
C GLN A 99 8.69 16.70 11.69
N LYS A 100 7.85 16.72 12.73
CA LYS A 100 8.29 16.82 14.11
C LYS A 100 8.70 15.43 14.61
N ILE A 101 9.91 15.30 15.14
CA ILE A 101 10.32 14.11 15.89
C ILE A 101 10.21 14.44 17.37
N VAL A 102 9.32 13.71 18.06
CA VAL A 102 9.14 13.80 19.50
C VAL A 102 10.14 12.88 20.20
N GLY A 103 11.04 13.49 20.94
CA GLY A 103 12.05 12.84 21.74
C GLY A 103 11.57 12.42 23.14
N PRO A 104 12.53 12.02 23.99
CA PRO A 104 12.24 11.68 25.37
C PRO A 104 11.90 12.93 26.19
N PHE A 105 11.46 12.70 27.43
CA PHE A 105 11.34 13.78 28.39
C PHE A 105 12.72 14.41 28.68
N VAL A 106 12.76 15.73 28.87
CA VAL A 106 14.02 16.48 29.04
C VAL A 106 14.80 16.07 30.29
N PHE A 107 14.11 15.55 31.30
CA PHE A 107 14.71 15.04 32.54
C PHE A 107 15.31 13.63 32.41
N ASP A 108 15.09 12.94 31.29
CA ASP A 108 15.78 11.69 30.97
C ASP A 108 17.12 12.00 30.29
N GLU A 109 18.14 12.27 31.10
CA GLU A 109 19.46 12.72 30.64
C GLU A 109 20.08 11.76 29.61
N LYS A 110 20.01 10.45 29.87
CA LYS A 110 20.60 9.42 29.01
C LYS A 110 19.96 9.42 27.62
N ASN A 111 18.63 9.36 27.56
CA ASN A 111 17.94 9.33 26.27
C ASN A 111 17.96 10.69 25.60
N SER A 112 17.97 11.79 26.36
CA SER A 112 18.13 13.15 25.82
C SER A 112 19.44 13.29 25.08
N LYS A 113 20.56 12.85 25.67
CA LYS A 113 21.87 12.88 25.01
C LYS A 113 21.86 12.07 23.71
N ALA A 114 21.31 10.86 23.73
CA ALA A 114 21.21 10.03 22.52
C ALA A 114 20.33 10.68 21.44
N PHE A 115 19.21 11.31 21.83
CA PHE A 115 18.32 12.00 20.92
C PHE A 115 18.99 13.21 20.25
N LEU A 116 19.65 14.06 21.03
CA LEU A 116 20.35 15.24 20.53
C LEU A 116 21.52 14.85 19.61
N GLU A 117 22.26 13.79 19.95
CA GLU A 117 23.32 13.26 19.10
C GLU A 117 22.81 12.67 17.78
N ALA A 118 21.62 12.05 17.78
CA ALA A 118 20.98 11.55 16.56
C ALA A 118 20.44 12.67 15.64
N HIS A 119 20.21 13.87 16.18
CA HIS A 119 19.58 14.99 15.48
C HIS A 119 20.41 16.27 15.60
N LYS A 120 21.69 16.22 15.22
CA LYS A 120 22.61 17.38 15.32
C LYS A 120 22.29 18.54 14.39
N ASN A 121 21.69 18.26 13.24
CA ASN A 121 21.41 19.24 12.20
C ASN A 121 19.93 19.18 11.80
N PRO A 122 19.00 19.50 12.71
CA PRO A 122 17.59 19.58 12.36
C PRO A 122 17.32 20.85 11.53
N LEU A 123 16.16 20.92 10.89
CA LEU A 123 15.70 22.15 10.25
C LEU A 123 15.35 23.21 11.30
N ILE A 124 14.67 22.79 12.39
CA ILE A 124 14.34 23.64 13.55
C ILE A 124 14.55 22.84 14.83
N GLY A 125 15.06 23.51 15.86
CA GLY A 125 15.33 22.92 17.17
C GLY A 125 16.80 22.52 17.37
N PRO A 126 17.10 21.75 18.43
CA PRO A 126 16.16 21.19 19.41
C PRO A 126 15.46 22.26 20.26
N TYR A 127 14.18 22.04 20.59
CA TYR A 127 13.41 22.85 21.54
C TYR A 127 12.57 21.94 22.45
N VAL A 128 11.87 22.52 23.43
CA VAL A 128 11.04 21.79 24.40
C VAL A 128 9.57 22.13 24.17
N GLU A 129 8.73 21.11 24.03
CA GLU A 129 7.27 21.17 23.96
C GLU A 129 6.74 20.05 24.86
N ASP A 130 5.82 20.36 25.79
CA ASP A 130 5.26 19.40 26.76
C ASP A 130 6.32 18.52 27.48
N ASP A 131 7.35 19.17 28.04
CA ASP A 131 8.51 18.56 28.73
C ASP A 131 9.32 17.56 27.88
N ARG A 132 9.15 17.56 26.56
CA ARG A 132 9.86 16.66 25.64
C ARG A 132 10.73 17.43 24.66
N TRP A 133 11.84 16.81 24.30
CA TRP A 133 12.66 17.30 23.19
C TRP A 133 11.92 17.18 21.87
N ILE A 134 11.91 18.26 21.09
CA ILE A 134 11.36 18.29 19.74
C ILE A 134 12.45 18.76 18.78
N VAL A 135 12.49 18.13 17.61
CA VAL A 135 13.19 18.65 16.43
C VAL A 135 12.28 18.57 15.22
N GLU A 136 12.44 19.50 14.29
CA GLU A 136 11.82 19.42 12.97
C GLU A 136 12.86 19.02 11.94
N VAL A 137 12.55 18.01 11.13
CA VAL A 137 13.47 17.50 10.12
C VAL A 137 12.76 17.31 8.78
N GLU A 138 13.52 17.24 7.70
CA GLU A 138 12.96 16.85 6.40
C GLU A 138 12.51 15.38 6.45
N ARG A 139 11.29 15.11 5.98
CA ARG A 139 10.78 13.74 5.82
C ARG A 139 11.61 13.01 4.78
N ARG A 140 12.01 11.79 5.12
CA ARG A 140 12.65 10.89 4.16
C ARG A 140 11.71 10.46 3.03
N PHE A 141 10.42 10.35 3.30
CA PHE A 141 9.38 9.97 2.33
C PHE A 141 8.21 10.93 2.45
N LYS A 142 7.82 11.54 1.34
CA LYS A 142 6.71 12.51 1.26
C LYS A 142 5.43 11.83 0.78
N THR A 143 5.56 10.69 0.11
CA THR A 143 4.43 9.88 -0.35
C THR A 143 4.56 8.41 0.04
N ALA A 144 3.41 7.75 0.20
CA ALA A 144 3.37 6.31 0.44
C ALA A 144 4.00 5.51 -0.72
N LYS A 145 3.85 6.00 -1.96
CA LYS A 145 4.45 5.41 -3.17
C LYS A 145 5.97 5.35 -3.07
N GLU A 146 6.62 6.46 -2.70
CA GLU A 146 8.07 6.50 -2.45
C GLU A 146 8.50 5.50 -1.37
N LYS A 147 7.72 5.42 -0.27
CA LYS A 147 8.02 4.49 0.82
C LYS A 147 7.93 3.03 0.39
N ILE A 148 6.90 2.67 -0.40
CA ILE A 148 6.75 1.31 -0.95
C ILE A 148 7.92 0.98 -1.86
N LEU A 149 8.25 1.87 -2.81
CA LEU A 149 9.37 1.69 -3.74
C LEU A 149 10.69 1.47 -2.98
N ASP A 150 11.02 2.32 -1.99
CA ASP A 150 12.22 2.10 -1.17
C ASP A 150 12.19 0.77 -0.40
N SER A 151 11.01 0.38 0.12
CA SER A 151 10.86 -0.86 0.88
C SER A 151 11.11 -2.10 0.03
N LEU A 152 10.65 -2.09 -1.22
CA LEU A 152 10.60 -3.26 -2.12
C LEU A 152 11.76 -3.33 -3.11
N SER A 153 12.39 -2.20 -3.44
CA SER A 153 13.61 -2.15 -4.26
C SER A 153 14.84 -2.50 -3.41
N LYS A 154 14.87 -3.73 -2.91
CA LYS A 154 15.93 -4.30 -2.07
C LYS A 154 16.26 -5.73 -2.51
N PRO A 155 17.48 -6.22 -2.27
CA PRO A 155 17.85 -7.63 -2.43
C PRO A 155 16.88 -8.58 -1.73
N VAL A 156 16.72 -9.80 -2.27
CA VAL A 156 15.74 -10.80 -1.82
C VAL A 156 15.90 -11.16 -0.34
N ASP A 157 17.14 -11.31 0.13
CA ASP A 157 17.50 -11.58 1.52
C ASP A 157 17.01 -10.45 2.45
N ILE A 158 17.16 -9.19 2.04
CA ILE A 158 16.65 -8.03 2.78
C ILE A 158 15.12 -8.02 2.77
N LEU A 159 14.47 -8.33 1.65
CA LEU A 159 13.01 -8.43 1.60
C LEU A 159 12.48 -9.49 2.57
N LYS A 160 13.09 -10.68 2.57
CA LYS A 160 12.75 -11.77 3.49
C LYS A 160 12.98 -11.37 4.95
N ALA A 161 14.11 -10.73 5.26
CA ALA A 161 14.40 -10.22 6.61
C ALA A 161 13.42 -9.13 7.06
N LYS A 162 12.88 -8.34 6.12
CA LYS A 162 11.81 -7.38 6.37
C LYS A 162 10.43 -8.04 6.52
N GLY A 163 10.31 -9.36 6.46
CA GLY A 163 9.04 -10.08 6.62
C GLY A 163 8.21 -10.19 5.34
N ILE A 164 8.78 -9.91 4.16
CA ILE A 164 8.11 -10.19 2.89
C ILE A 164 8.09 -11.72 2.67
N PRO A 165 6.94 -12.33 2.34
CA PRO A 165 6.87 -13.77 2.14
C PRO A 165 7.81 -14.28 1.04
N ASN A 166 8.45 -15.44 1.26
CA ASN A 166 9.58 -15.90 0.45
C ASN A 166 9.32 -15.93 -1.06
N TYR A 167 8.20 -16.50 -1.50
CA TYR A 167 7.87 -16.59 -2.93
C TYR A 167 7.55 -15.22 -3.53
N ILE A 168 6.98 -14.32 -2.74
CA ILE A 168 6.70 -12.94 -3.17
C ILE A 168 8.00 -12.15 -3.29
N ALA A 169 8.92 -12.29 -2.33
CA ALA A 169 10.23 -11.63 -2.38
C ALA A 169 11.00 -12.00 -3.67
N GLU A 170 10.97 -13.28 -4.05
CA GLU A 170 11.60 -13.77 -5.30
C GLU A 170 10.88 -13.32 -6.57
N ALA A 171 9.57 -13.13 -6.51
CA ALA A 171 8.80 -12.57 -7.61
C ALA A 171 9.12 -11.07 -7.80
N LEU A 172 9.12 -10.30 -6.71
CA LEU A 172 9.43 -8.86 -6.73
C LEU A 172 10.84 -8.57 -7.23
N SER A 173 11.83 -9.42 -6.92
CA SER A 173 13.20 -9.24 -7.43
C SER A 173 13.32 -9.39 -8.95
N LYS A 174 12.32 -10.00 -9.61
CA LYS A 174 12.25 -10.10 -11.08
C LYS A 174 11.59 -8.88 -11.71
N GLY A 175 10.93 -8.04 -10.91
CA GLY A 175 10.26 -6.82 -11.35
C GLY A 175 8.90 -6.66 -10.69
N PHE A 176 8.58 -5.41 -10.37
CA PHE A 176 7.27 -4.96 -9.91
C PHE A 176 7.08 -3.50 -10.31
N GLU A 177 5.83 -3.06 -10.35
CA GLU A 177 5.47 -1.65 -10.52
C GLU A 177 4.54 -1.22 -9.40
N VAL A 178 4.64 0.05 -9.00
CA VAL A 178 3.67 0.71 -8.12
C VAL A 178 2.96 1.76 -8.95
N ILE A 179 1.68 1.55 -9.23
CA ILE A 179 0.89 2.39 -10.13
C ILE A 179 -0.25 3.09 -9.39
N ASP A 180 -0.66 4.25 -9.91
CA ASP A 180 -1.74 5.08 -9.37
C ASP A 180 -2.56 5.74 -10.50
N GLY A 181 -3.67 6.38 -10.14
CA GLY A 181 -4.43 7.28 -11.03
C GLY A 181 -4.61 6.78 -12.46
N LEU A 182 -4.02 7.49 -13.42
CA LEU A 182 -4.14 7.22 -14.86
C LEU A 182 -3.58 5.84 -15.27
N GLU A 183 -2.57 5.33 -14.56
CA GLU A 183 -2.01 4.00 -14.83
C GLU A 183 -2.99 2.90 -14.42
N ILE A 184 -3.74 3.11 -13.33
CA ILE A 184 -4.83 2.22 -12.92
C ILE A 184 -5.98 2.29 -13.93
N GLU A 185 -6.36 3.49 -14.39
CA GLU A 185 -7.37 3.68 -15.42
C GLU A 185 -7.01 2.96 -16.74
N LYS A 186 -5.73 3.02 -17.13
CA LYS A 186 -5.23 2.24 -18.27
C LYS A 186 -5.38 0.74 -18.04
N LEU A 187 -4.98 0.24 -16.86
CA LEU A 187 -5.12 -1.18 -16.53
C LEU A 187 -6.58 -1.65 -16.57
N LEU A 188 -7.51 -0.83 -16.06
CA LEU A 188 -8.95 -1.15 -16.07
C LEU A 188 -9.53 -1.25 -17.49
N ARG A 189 -9.03 -0.44 -18.44
CA ARG A 189 -9.41 -0.53 -19.86
C ARG A 189 -8.88 -1.79 -20.54
N GLU A 190 -7.69 -2.24 -20.14
CA GLU A 190 -7.03 -3.40 -20.74
C GLU A 190 -7.48 -4.74 -20.12
N ARG A 191 -7.93 -4.73 -18.86
CA ARG A 191 -8.13 -5.94 -18.05
C ARG A 191 -9.48 -5.92 -17.33
N ARG A 192 -10.49 -6.54 -17.96
CA ARG A 192 -11.85 -6.64 -17.40
C ARG A 192 -11.89 -7.39 -16.06
N ASP A 193 -11.02 -8.37 -15.89
CA ASP A 193 -10.85 -9.14 -14.65
C ASP A 193 -10.40 -8.27 -13.47
N VAL A 194 -9.51 -7.29 -13.72
CA VAL A 194 -9.15 -6.26 -12.73
C VAL A 194 -10.36 -5.36 -12.44
N GLY A 195 -11.16 -5.00 -13.45
CA GLY A 195 -12.42 -4.27 -13.25
C GLY A 195 -13.41 -4.99 -12.33
N ILE A 196 -13.53 -6.32 -12.44
CA ILE A 196 -14.37 -7.14 -11.55
C ILE A 196 -13.82 -7.08 -10.12
N PHE A 197 -12.50 -7.20 -9.95
CA PHE A 197 -11.85 -7.07 -8.65
C PHE A 197 -12.13 -5.72 -7.99
N PHE A 198 -12.00 -4.62 -8.73
CA PHE A 198 -12.31 -3.27 -8.27
C PHE A 198 -13.79 -3.10 -7.91
N HIS A 199 -14.69 -3.60 -8.76
CA HIS A 199 -16.12 -3.61 -8.47
C HIS A 199 -16.41 -4.32 -7.14
N ASN A 200 -15.83 -5.50 -6.93
CA ASN A 200 -16.00 -6.27 -5.71
C ASN A 200 -15.40 -5.56 -4.49
N TYR A 201 -14.26 -4.88 -4.62
CA TYR A 201 -13.65 -4.11 -3.54
C TYR A 201 -14.54 -2.96 -3.06
N PHE A 202 -15.07 -2.15 -3.98
CA PHE A 202 -15.91 -0.99 -3.64
C PHE A 202 -17.36 -1.34 -3.33
N ASN A 203 -17.82 -2.54 -3.67
CA ASN A 203 -19.17 -3.03 -3.40
C ASN A 203 -19.19 -4.22 -2.41
N ARG A 204 -18.13 -4.42 -1.61
CA ARG A 204 -18.12 -5.43 -0.54
C ARG A 204 -19.38 -5.24 0.31
N LYS A 205 -20.32 -6.19 0.16
CA LYS A 205 -21.72 -6.19 0.62
C LYS A 205 -22.08 -5.03 1.55
N LYS A 206 -22.93 -4.13 1.04
CA LYS A 206 -24.01 -3.56 1.86
C LYS A 206 -24.76 -4.75 2.48
N LEU A 207 -24.53 -5.01 3.76
CA LEU A 207 -25.29 -5.98 4.56
C LEU A 207 -26.57 -5.34 5.14
N ILE A 208 -26.99 -4.20 4.59
CA ILE A 208 -28.21 -3.46 4.94
C ILE A 208 -28.83 -2.93 3.66
#